data_AF-A0A2E3XZX4-F1
#
_entry.id   AF-A0A2E3XZX4-F1
#
_cell.length_a   1.000
_cell.length_b   1.000
_cell.length_c   1.000
_cell.angle_alpha   90.00
_cell.angle_beta   90.00
_cell.angle_gamma   90.00
#
_symmetry.space_group_name_H-M   'P 1'
#
loop_
_entity.id
_entity.type
_entity.pdbx_description
1 polymer ?
#
loop_
_entity_poly.entity_id
_entity_poly.type
_entity_poly.pdbx_seq_one_letter_code
_entity_poly.pdbx_strand_id
1 'polypeptide(L)' 'MWPNGEKPKLKEPSIIQKDNGINIISNNSNSSVGWRNNKTENWKIYSSDEIISPENSFEIIVFKPGYGSIIKIYE' A
#
# COMPACT_ATOMS: atom_id res chain seq x y z
N MET A 1 6.95 -16.39 17.57
CA MET A 1 6.69 -17.55 16.69
C MET A 1 5.32 -17.38 16.07
N TRP A 2 5.16 -17.65 14.77
CA TRP A 2 3.86 -17.60 14.13
C TRP A 2 3.00 -18.79 14.57
N PRO A 3 1.67 -18.66 14.72
CA PRO A 3 0.80 -19.71 15.28
C PRO A 3 0.96 -21.08 14.61
N ASN A 4 1.31 -21.11 13.33
CA ASN A 4 1.48 -22.32 12.52
C ASN A 4 2.88 -22.44 11.90
N GLY A 5 3.87 -21.68 12.38
CA GLY A 5 5.19 -21.58 11.74
C GLY A 5 5.21 -20.80 10.40
N GLU A 6 4.04 -20.54 9.80
CA GLU A 6 3.91 -19.77 8.57
C GLU A 6 3.72 -18.27 8.83
N LYS A 7 4.41 -17.45 8.05
CA LYS A 7 4.25 -15.99 8.08
C LYS A 7 2.88 -15.61 7.50
N PRO A 8 2.02 -14.90 8.26
CA PRO A 8 0.73 -14.45 7.76
C PRO A 8 0.85 -13.58 6.50
N LYS A 9 0.01 -13.86 5.51
CA LYS A 9 -0.03 -13.14 4.23
C LYS A 9 -1.01 -11.98 4.28
N LEU A 10 -0.62 -10.87 3.66
CA LEU A 10 -1.52 -9.75 3.40
C LEU A 10 -2.30 -9.97 2.10
N LYS A 11 -3.38 -9.23 1.93
CA LYS A 11 -4.12 -9.07 0.67
C LYS A 11 -3.57 -7.88 -0.10
N GLU A 12 -3.57 -7.94 -1.43
CA GLU A 12 -3.14 -6.81 -2.26
C GLU A 12 -4.07 -5.60 -2.06
N PRO A 13 -3.55 -4.36 -2.10
CA PRO A 13 -4.40 -3.18 -2.05
C PRO A 13 -5.21 -3.01 -3.34
N SER A 14 -6.36 -2.35 -3.25
CA SER A 14 -7.16 -1.95 -4.41
C SER A 14 -7.01 -0.45 -4.67
N ILE A 15 -7.11 -0.05 -5.93
CA ILE A 15 -7.06 1.37 -6.33
C ILE A 15 -8.42 1.81 -6.87
N ILE A 16 -8.82 3.03 -6.54
CA ILE A 16 -9.96 3.70 -7.15
C ILE A 16 -9.45 4.97 -7.82
N GLN A 17 -9.61 5.07 -9.14
CA GLN A 17 -9.41 6.32 -9.86
C GLN A 17 -10.58 7.27 -9.59
N LYS A 18 -10.24 8.51 -9.25
CA LYS A 18 -11.17 9.63 -9.08
C LYS A 18 -10.72 10.76 -10.01
N ASP A 19 -11.60 11.72 -10.24
CA ASP A 19 -11.34 12.86 -11.13
C ASP A 19 -10.10 13.69 -10.72
N ASN A 20 -9.74 13.67 -9.43
CA ASN A 20 -8.63 14.41 -8.85
C ASN A 20 -7.45 13.54 -8.40
N GLY A 21 -7.40 12.25 -8.76
CA GLY A 21 -6.27 11.37 -8.45
C GLY A 21 -6.67 9.95 -8.08
N ILE A 22 -5.89 9.32 -7.21
CA ILE A 22 -6.05 7.91 -6.83
C ILE A 22 -6.32 7.81 -5.33
N ASN A 23 -7.30 6.98 -4.98
CA ASN A 23 -7.54 6.57 -3.61
C ASN A 23 -7.11 5.10 -3.43
N ILE A 24 -6.45 4.79 -2.32
CA ILE A 24 -5.91 3.46 -2.03
C ILE A 24 -6.76 2.79 -0.95
N ILE A 25 -7.28 1.60 -1.26
CA ILE A 25 -8.00 0.78 -0.29
C ILE A 25 -7.07 -0.29 0.26
N SER A 26 -6.77 -0.21 1.56
CA SER A 26 -6.15 -1.32 2.26
C SER A 26 -7.16 -2.44 2.45
N ASN A 27 -6.99 -3.54 1.72
CA ASN A 27 -7.79 -4.75 1.89
C ASN A 27 -7.42 -5.55 3.17
N ASN A 28 -6.71 -4.93 4.13
CA ASN A 28 -6.22 -5.55 5.34
C ASN A 28 -6.54 -4.69 6.58
N SER A 29 -7.24 -5.26 7.55
CA SER A 29 -7.50 -4.59 8.83
C SER A 29 -6.22 -4.36 9.63
N ASN A 30 -6.16 -3.20 10.30
CA ASN A 30 -5.05 -2.78 11.17
C ASN A 30 -3.68 -2.84 10.46
N SER A 31 -3.64 -2.36 9.22
CA SER A 31 -2.43 -2.24 8.41
C SER A 31 -2.19 -0.79 8.02
N SER A 32 -0.93 -0.46 7.78
CA SER A 32 -0.52 0.83 7.22
C SER A 32 -0.27 0.70 5.73
N VAL A 33 -0.61 1.75 5.00
CA VAL A 33 -0.30 1.87 3.58
C VAL A 33 0.73 2.98 3.42
N GLY A 34 1.73 2.73 2.60
CA GLY A 34 2.65 3.75 2.13
C GLY A 34 2.61 3.81 0.61
N TRP A 35 2.93 4.97 0.06
CA TRP A 35 3.06 5.17 -1.38
C TRP A 35 4.29 6.02 -1.73
N ARG A 36 4.80 5.87 -2.94
CA ARG A 36 5.87 6.73 -3.47
C ARG A 36 5.81 6.84 -4.99
N ASN A 37 6.29 7.96 -5.53
CA ASN A 37 6.51 8.09 -6.97
C ASN A 37 7.84 7.44 -7.33
N ASN A 38 7.83 6.55 -8.32
CA ASN A 38 9.00 5.82 -8.77
C ASN A 38 9.75 5.07 -7.62
N LYS A 39 10.85 4.40 -7.95
CA LYS A 39 11.64 3.62 -6.98
C LYS A 39 12.59 4.45 -6.12
N THR A 40 12.75 5.74 -6.45
CA THR A 40 13.79 6.63 -5.92
C THR A 40 13.33 7.50 -4.78
N GLU A 41 12.02 7.63 -4.56
CA GLU A 41 11.49 8.48 -3.50
C GLU A 41 11.31 7.75 -2.17
N ASN A 42 11.25 8.55 -1.10
CA ASN A 42 10.85 8.11 0.22
C ASN A 42 9.38 7.69 0.23
N TRP A 43 9.06 6.66 1.01
CA TRP A 43 7.68 6.27 1.25
C TRP A 43 6.95 7.36 2.04
N LYS A 44 5.81 7.82 1.49
CA LYS A 44 4.83 8.66 2.17
C LYS A 44 3.80 7.76 2.84
N ILE A 45 3.39 8.08 4.06
CA ILE A 45 2.35 7.34 4.78
C ILE A 45 1.00 7.79 4.21
N TYR A 46 0.22 6.83 3.73
CA TYR A 46 -1.10 7.08 3.19
C TYR A 46 -2.14 7.22 4.31
N SER A 47 -2.99 8.24 4.21
CA SER A 47 -4.18 8.40 5.07
C SER A 47 -5.44 7.99 4.32
N SER A 48 -6.44 7.40 5.00
CA SER A 48 -7.62 6.81 4.35
C SER A 48 -8.46 7.80 3.53
N ASP A 49 -8.41 9.08 3.87
CA ASP A 49 -9.08 10.19 3.21
C ASP A 49 -8.18 10.90 2.17
N GLU A 50 -6.93 10.49 2.04
CA GLU A 50 -5.97 11.06 1.09
C GLU A 50 -6.31 10.65 -0.36
N ILE A 51 -6.13 11.60 -1.27
CA ILE A 51 -6.15 11.37 -2.72
C ILE A 51 -4.75 11.72 -3.21
N ILE A 52 -4.08 10.74 -3.80
CA ILE A 52 -2.71 10.89 -4.29
C ILE A 52 -2.73 11.19 -5.78
N SER A 53 -1.77 11.99 -6.25
CA SER A 53 -1.60 12.29 -7.67
C SER A 53 -0.19 11.89 -8.10
N PRO A 54 0.05 10.59 -8.34
CA PRO A 54 1.35 10.13 -8.82
C PRO A 54 1.61 10.63 -10.24
N GLU A 55 2.87 10.93 -10.56
CA GLU A 55 3.24 11.55 -11.84
C GLU A 55 3.36 10.55 -12.99
N ASN A 56 3.85 9.35 -12.71
CA ASN A 56 4.04 8.24 -13.66
C ASN A 56 3.73 6.93 -12.92
N SER A 57 4.62 5.95 -12.98
CA SER A 57 4.56 4.76 -12.16
C SER A 57 4.71 5.09 -10.67
N PHE A 58 3.90 4.44 -9.85
CA PHE A 58 3.98 4.57 -8.40
C PHE A 58 3.95 3.21 -7.73
N GLU A 59 4.48 3.17 -6.52
CA GLU A 59 4.50 1.96 -5.72
C GLU A 59 3.61 2.14 -4.51
N ILE A 60 2.91 1.07 -4.14
CA ILE A 60 2.17 0.96 -2.89
C ILE A 60 2.82 -0.14 -2.05
N ILE A 61 3.12 0.17 -0.79
CA ILE A 61 3.48 -0.81 0.23
C ILE A 61 2.33 -0.98 1.22
N VAL A 62 1.95 -2.22 1.52
CA VAL A 62 1.09 -2.53 2.65
C VAL A 62 1.94 -3.21 3.71
N PHE A 63 1.91 -2.66 4.92
CA PHE A 63 2.67 -3.14 6.06
C PHE A 63 1.77 -3.42 7.25
N LYS A 64 2.00 -4.56 7.91
CA LYS A 64 1.35 -4.89 9.18
C LYS A 64 2.35 -5.61 10.10
N PRO A 65 2.55 -5.15 11.34
CA PRO A 65 3.35 -5.87 12.32
C PRO A 65 2.86 -7.30 12.48
N GLY A 66 3.79 -8.26 12.50
CA GLY A 66 3.41 -9.68 12.56
C GLY A 66 3.13 -10.35 11.21
N TYR A 67 3.19 -9.61 10.10
CA TYR A 67 2.89 -10.10 8.76
C TYR A 67 4.05 -9.88 7.80
N GLY A 68 3.94 -10.40 6.58
CA GLY A 68 4.73 -9.91 5.44
C GLY A 68 4.36 -8.48 5.06
N SER A 69 5.18 -7.85 4.23
CA SER A 69 4.81 -6.65 3.48
C SER A 69 4.47 -7.03 2.03
N ILE A 70 3.57 -6.29 1.40
CA ILE A 70 3.32 -6.38 -0.04
C ILE A 70 3.78 -5.07 -0.66
N ILE A 71 4.55 -5.15 -1.74
CA ILE A 71 4.89 -4.00 -2.60
C ILE A 71 4.29 -4.27 -3.97
N LYS A 72 3.52 -3.31 -4.50
CA LYS A 72 2.90 -3.37 -5.82
C LYS A 72 3.26 -2.12 -6.61
N ILE A 73 3.58 -2.33 -7.89
CA ILE A 73 3.88 -1.29 -8.85
C ILE A 73 2.63 -1.10 -9.70
N TYR A 74 2.26 0.15 -9.91
CA TYR A 74 1.17 0.58 -10.78
C TYR A 74 1.75 1.50 -11.85
N GLU A 75 1.30 1.32 -13.10
CA GLU A 75 1.68 2.09 -14.28
C GLU A 75 0.57 3.08 -14.65
#